data_AF-A0A8T9Q941-F1
#
_entry.id   AF-A0A8T9Q941-F1
#
_cell.length_a   1.000
_cell.length_b   1.000
_cell.length_c   1.000
_cell.angle_alpha   90.00
_cell.angle_beta   90.00
_cell.angle_gamma   90.00
#
_symmetry.space_group_name_H-M   'P 1'
#
loop_
_entity.id
_entity.type
_entity.pdbx_description
1 polymer ?
#
loop_
_entity_poly.entity_id
_entity_poly.type
_entity_poly.pdbx_seq_one_letter_code
_entity_poly.pdbx_strand_id
1 'polypeptide(L)'
;MKYVLLLVLLLPLWATTPAGAQQLYFPPATGTTWATVSPQSLGWCSPAQDSLLAFLGRKNTKSFLILKDGRLALEQYFGTYTQDSVWYWASAGKSLTAVLVGLAQQESILSLEDSVSRHLGRGWTTAPAAKERMIRLRHQLSMTTGLDDTPPLPCDNESSTAACLRYRTDAGTRWAYHTGAYRLLQDEIARASGQTINQYTNQRLASRIGMGGAWRNYVYYSRARDMARFGLLVLARGNWNGTVLLRDTAYFRRMTTPSQTYNRAYGYLWWLNGQTSYMLPQSQFTFSGPLVPTAPPDMLAALGKNDQKIYVVPSLGLVVVRQGQSAEAPKLAVSSFDTELWRYIMNLYCQPLATTLARLRTRVELYPNPATQELRVQPGMMVATGQQLRCLDRLGREVSRQPLPASGLTLPVAAWPAGLYVVQVLNEQGAVLSSQRMFKQ
;
A
#
# COMPACT_ATOMS: atom_id res chain seq x y z
N MET A 1 -0.01 27.71 -72.20
CA MET A 1 -0.12 27.68 -70.72
C MET A 1 -0.92 26.44 -70.34
N LYS A 2 -0.30 25.49 -69.64
CA LYS A 2 -0.92 24.20 -69.23
C LYS A 2 -1.66 24.41 -67.90
N TYR A 3 -2.95 24.07 -67.85
CA TYR A 3 -3.73 24.02 -66.61
C TYR A 3 -3.52 22.66 -65.94
N VAL A 4 -3.01 22.66 -64.71
CA VAL A 4 -2.92 21.47 -63.85
C VAL A 4 -4.15 21.48 -62.94
N LEU A 5 -5.04 20.50 -63.13
CA LEU A 5 -6.21 20.27 -62.30
C LEU A 5 -5.77 19.49 -61.06
N LEU A 6 -5.82 20.11 -59.87
CA LEU A 6 -5.50 19.45 -58.60
C LEU A 6 -6.76 18.76 -58.06
N LEU A 7 -6.83 17.44 -58.18
CA LEU A 7 -7.87 16.60 -57.57
C LEU A 7 -7.56 16.43 -56.08
N VAL A 8 -8.35 17.08 -55.22
CA VAL A 8 -8.30 16.91 -53.76
C VAL A 8 -9.12 15.67 -53.38
N LEU A 9 -8.43 14.57 -53.08
CA LEU A 9 -9.02 13.37 -52.48
C LEU A 9 -9.36 13.65 -51.01
N LEU A 10 -10.65 13.79 -50.71
CA LEU A 10 -11.19 13.81 -49.34
C LEU A 10 -11.16 12.39 -48.77
N LEU A 11 -10.10 12.05 -48.04
CA LEU A 11 -10.06 10.85 -47.21
C LEU A 11 -10.94 11.08 -45.96
N PRO A 12 -11.86 10.15 -45.64
CA PRO A 12 -12.65 10.27 -44.41
C PRO A 12 -11.71 10.08 -43.21
N LEU A 13 -11.56 11.12 -42.40
CA LEU A 13 -10.95 11.04 -41.08
C LEU A 13 -11.87 10.20 -40.19
N TRP A 14 -11.56 8.91 -40.06
CA TRP A 14 -12.12 8.08 -39.00
C TRP A 14 -11.50 8.58 -37.70
N ALA A 15 -12.22 9.45 -36.99
CA ALA A 15 -11.88 9.82 -35.63
C ALA A 15 -11.93 8.55 -34.78
N THR A 16 -10.76 7.97 -34.47
CA THR A 16 -10.65 6.96 -33.43
C THR A 16 -10.96 7.65 -32.11
N THR A 17 -12.22 7.59 -31.68
CA THR A 17 -12.60 7.93 -30.32
C THR A 17 -11.75 7.06 -29.39
N PRO A 18 -10.93 7.62 -28.50
CA PRO A 18 -10.23 6.81 -27.51
C PRO A 18 -11.29 6.04 -26.73
N ALA A 19 -11.13 4.72 -26.62
CA ALA A 19 -11.99 3.88 -25.82
C ALA A 19 -12.14 4.52 -24.43
N GLY A 20 -13.38 4.94 -24.10
CA GLY A 20 -13.65 5.83 -23.00
C GLY A 20 -13.07 5.31 -21.69
N ALA A 21 -12.23 6.10 -21.04
CA ALA A 21 -11.95 5.90 -19.62
C ALA A 21 -13.29 5.89 -18.91
N GLN A 22 -13.69 4.75 -18.35
CA GLN A 22 -14.94 4.66 -17.61
C GLN A 22 -14.87 5.67 -16.47
N GLN A 23 -15.75 6.67 -16.52
CA GLN A 23 -15.77 7.75 -15.54
C GLN A 23 -15.99 7.13 -14.15
N LEU A 24 -15.11 7.46 -13.19
CA LEU A 24 -15.23 6.99 -11.81
C LEU A 24 -16.65 7.28 -11.27
N TYR A 25 -17.27 6.29 -10.66
CA TYR A 25 -18.53 6.48 -9.94
C TYR A 25 -18.27 7.08 -8.57
N PHE A 26 -19.03 8.11 -8.19
CA PHE A 26 -19.02 8.68 -6.85
C PHE A 26 -20.37 8.44 -6.18
N PRO A 27 -20.43 7.83 -4.99
CA PRO A 27 -21.69 7.69 -4.28
C PRO A 27 -22.22 9.05 -3.80
N PRO A 28 -23.54 9.21 -3.65
CA PRO A 28 -24.12 10.41 -3.06
C PRO A 28 -23.51 10.73 -1.68
N ALA A 29 -23.39 12.03 -1.38
CA ALA A 29 -22.87 12.50 -0.10
C ALA A 29 -23.82 12.18 1.08
N THR A 30 -25.10 11.94 0.79
CA THR A 30 -26.15 11.63 1.77
C THR A 30 -26.81 10.28 1.46
N GLY A 31 -27.30 9.61 2.50
CA GLY A 31 -27.94 8.29 2.38
C GLY A 31 -26.94 7.13 2.33
N THR A 32 -27.46 5.93 2.05
CA THR A 32 -26.69 4.67 2.09
C THR A 32 -26.51 4.03 0.71
N THR A 33 -27.05 4.64 -0.35
CA THR A 33 -26.99 4.11 -1.71
C THR A 33 -25.56 4.15 -2.24
N TRP A 34 -25.09 2.99 -2.72
CA TRP A 34 -23.82 2.87 -3.41
C TRP A 34 -23.98 1.86 -4.54
N ALA A 35 -23.75 2.32 -5.77
CA ALA A 35 -23.84 1.43 -6.92
C ALA A 35 -22.81 0.30 -6.86
N THR A 36 -23.25 -0.89 -7.23
CA THR A 36 -22.44 -2.11 -7.27
C THR A 36 -21.99 -2.40 -8.70
N VAL A 37 -20.99 -3.27 -8.83
CA VAL A 37 -20.61 -3.94 -10.07
C VAL A 37 -20.46 -5.42 -9.76
N SER A 38 -21.05 -6.30 -10.58
CA SER A 38 -20.99 -7.73 -10.28
C SER A 38 -19.55 -8.25 -10.45
N PRO A 39 -19.02 -9.07 -9.52
CA PRO A 39 -17.74 -9.74 -9.70
C PRO A 39 -17.63 -10.49 -11.03
N GLN A 40 -18.72 -11.13 -11.48
CA GLN A 40 -18.78 -11.87 -12.74
C GLN A 40 -18.54 -10.96 -13.95
N SER A 41 -19.09 -9.74 -13.96
CA SER A 41 -18.83 -8.76 -15.03
C SER A 41 -17.38 -8.26 -15.05
N LEU A 42 -16.65 -8.40 -13.94
CA LEU A 42 -15.21 -8.12 -13.86
C LEU A 42 -14.36 -9.34 -14.23
N GLY A 43 -14.99 -10.46 -14.60
CA GLY A 43 -14.32 -11.73 -14.85
C GLY A 43 -13.79 -12.41 -13.59
N TRP A 44 -14.31 -12.07 -12.40
CA TRP A 44 -13.91 -12.71 -11.14
C TRP A 44 -14.72 -13.98 -10.89
N CYS A 45 -14.03 -15.08 -10.56
CA CYS A 45 -14.68 -16.37 -10.33
C CYS A 45 -15.16 -16.50 -8.88
N SER A 46 -16.34 -17.10 -8.67
CA SER A 46 -16.90 -17.31 -7.33
C SER A 46 -15.96 -18.10 -6.41
N PRO A 47 -15.32 -19.20 -6.84
CA PRO A 47 -14.43 -19.96 -5.96
C PRO A 47 -13.21 -19.17 -5.43
N ALA A 48 -12.67 -18.23 -6.22
CA ALA A 48 -11.58 -17.37 -5.76
C ALA A 48 -12.06 -16.32 -4.76
N GLN A 49 -13.27 -15.80 -4.95
CA GLN A 49 -13.92 -14.91 -4.00
C GLN A 49 -14.18 -15.63 -2.67
N ASP A 50 -14.75 -16.84 -2.71
CA ASP A 50 -14.99 -17.66 -1.53
C ASP A 50 -13.68 -17.94 -0.76
N SER A 51 -12.61 -18.24 -1.50
CA SER A 51 -11.27 -18.46 -0.91
C SER A 51 -10.72 -17.19 -0.23
N LEU A 52 -10.90 -16.03 -0.85
CA LEU A 52 -10.54 -14.73 -0.27
C LEU A 52 -11.36 -14.45 1.00
N LEU A 53 -12.68 -14.63 0.95
CA LEU A 53 -13.57 -14.38 2.09
C LEU A 53 -13.28 -15.33 3.25
N ALA A 54 -13.03 -16.61 2.97
CA ALA A 54 -12.63 -17.59 3.99
C ALA A 54 -11.28 -17.23 4.63
N PHE A 55 -10.31 -16.76 3.83
CA PHE A 55 -9.04 -16.24 4.33
C PHE A 55 -9.26 -15.03 5.26
N LEU A 56 -10.05 -14.06 4.85
CA LEU A 56 -10.36 -12.85 5.62
C LEU A 56 -11.03 -13.19 6.96
N GLY A 57 -11.96 -14.15 6.96
CA GLY A 57 -12.62 -14.65 8.17
C GLY A 57 -11.62 -15.26 9.17
N ARG A 58 -10.67 -16.07 8.69
CA ARG A 58 -9.60 -16.64 9.54
C ARG A 58 -8.59 -15.60 10.05
N LYS A 59 -8.50 -14.43 9.40
CA LYS A 59 -7.60 -13.33 9.76
C LYS A 59 -8.33 -12.20 10.51
N ASN A 60 -9.35 -12.54 11.31
CA ASN A 60 -10.06 -11.63 12.22
C ASN A 60 -10.60 -10.35 11.56
N THR A 61 -10.97 -10.43 10.29
CA THR A 61 -11.57 -9.31 9.56
C THR A 61 -12.97 -9.05 10.09
N LYS A 62 -13.36 -7.77 10.14
CA LYS A 62 -14.68 -7.30 10.55
C LYS A 62 -15.47 -6.74 9.39
N SER A 63 -14.81 -5.95 8.55
CA SER A 63 -15.39 -5.35 7.34
C SER A 63 -14.35 -5.40 6.22
N PHE A 64 -14.75 -5.79 5.02
CA PHE A 64 -13.89 -5.82 3.85
C PHE A 64 -14.64 -5.35 2.61
N LEU A 65 -14.08 -4.37 1.92
CA LEU A 65 -14.67 -3.80 0.70
C LEU A 65 -13.62 -3.77 -0.41
N ILE A 66 -14.03 -4.08 -1.64
CA ILE A 66 -13.29 -3.77 -2.87
C ILE A 66 -14.19 -2.89 -3.73
N LEU A 67 -13.71 -1.69 -4.05
CA LEU A 67 -14.26 -0.85 -5.10
C LEU A 67 -13.53 -1.08 -6.41
N LYS A 68 -14.27 -1.14 -7.51
CA LYS A 68 -13.76 -1.06 -8.88
C LYS A 68 -14.38 0.15 -9.57
N ASP A 69 -13.53 1.10 -9.96
CA ASP A 69 -13.90 2.38 -10.58
C ASP A 69 -14.97 3.14 -9.78
N GLY A 70 -14.84 3.07 -8.45
CA GLY A 70 -15.74 3.69 -7.48
C GLY A 70 -17.01 2.89 -7.15
N ARG A 71 -17.32 1.80 -7.86
CA ARG A 71 -18.47 0.92 -7.58
C ARG A 71 -18.10 -0.21 -6.64
N LEU A 72 -19.01 -0.65 -5.78
CA LEU A 72 -18.79 -1.80 -4.89
C LEU A 72 -18.73 -3.10 -5.71
N ALA A 73 -17.54 -3.68 -5.82
CA ALA A 73 -17.34 -4.99 -6.45
C ALA A 73 -17.51 -6.12 -5.44
N LEU A 74 -17.00 -5.94 -4.22
CA LEU A 74 -17.16 -6.87 -3.12
C LEU A 74 -17.36 -6.10 -1.81
N GLU A 75 -18.29 -6.54 -0.98
CA GLU A 75 -18.54 -5.98 0.34
C GLU A 75 -18.96 -7.13 1.28
N GLN A 76 -18.16 -7.36 2.33
CA GLN A 76 -18.43 -8.40 3.32
C GLN A 76 -18.23 -7.85 4.73
N TYR A 77 -19.20 -8.13 5.59
CA TYR A 77 -19.11 -7.92 7.03
C TYR A 77 -19.10 -9.27 7.74
N PHE A 78 -18.29 -9.39 8.80
CA PHE A 78 -18.05 -10.66 9.49
C PHE A 78 -18.54 -10.60 10.94
N GLY A 79 -19.04 -11.74 11.44
CA GLY A 79 -19.61 -11.82 12.78
C GLY A 79 -20.83 -10.92 12.93
N THR A 80 -20.84 -10.08 13.96
CA THR A 80 -21.93 -9.14 14.24
C THR A 80 -21.80 -7.79 13.54
N TYR A 81 -20.77 -7.60 12.71
CA TYR A 81 -20.56 -6.35 12.00
C TYR A 81 -21.56 -6.16 10.87
N THR A 82 -21.92 -4.91 10.64
CA THR A 82 -22.84 -4.45 9.59
C THR A 82 -22.24 -3.24 8.89
N GLN A 83 -22.90 -2.78 7.81
CA GLN A 83 -22.51 -1.55 7.10
C GLN A 83 -22.44 -0.29 7.98
N ASP A 84 -23.16 -0.29 9.11
CA ASP A 84 -23.24 0.84 10.02
C ASP A 84 -22.27 0.72 11.21
N SER A 85 -21.55 -0.39 11.32
CA SER A 85 -20.57 -0.62 12.38
C SER A 85 -19.36 0.32 12.24
N VAL A 86 -18.98 0.95 13.34
CA VAL A 86 -17.84 1.86 13.43
C VAL A 86 -16.61 1.15 14.00
N TRP A 87 -15.43 1.41 13.41
CA TRP A 87 -14.15 0.90 13.90
C TRP A 87 -13.04 1.94 13.79
N TYR A 88 -11.97 1.77 14.56
CA TYR A 88 -10.82 2.67 14.55
C TYR A 88 -9.91 2.42 13.36
N TRP A 89 -9.24 3.46 12.87
CA TRP A 89 -8.32 3.40 11.74
C TRP A 89 -6.86 3.14 12.16
N ALA A 90 -6.56 3.29 13.45
CA ALA A 90 -5.19 3.32 13.96
C ALA A 90 -4.31 4.26 13.11
N SER A 91 -3.10 3.83 12.74
CA SER A 91 -2.18 4.59 11.90
C SER A 91 -2.65 4.82 10.46
N ALA A 92 -3.70 4.15 9.95
CA ALA A 92 -4.25 4.50 8.63
C ALA A 92 -4.83 5.94 8.62
N GLY A 93 -5.20 6.49 9.79
CA GLY A 93 -5.58 7.90 9.94
C GLY A 93 -4.45 8.90 9.65
N LYS A 94 -3.17 8.48 9.64
CA LYS A 94 -2.05 9.34 9.24
C LYS A 94 -2.24 9.87 7.81
N SER A 95 -2.68 9.00 6.90
CA SER A 95 -2.93 9.34 5.51
C SER A 95 -4.09 10.32 5.35
N LEU A 96 -5.12 10.23 6.20
CA LEU A 96 -6.18 11.22 6.29
C LEU A 96 -5.64 12.58 6.76
N THR A 97 -4.77 12.59 7.78
CA THR A 97 -4.12 13.81 8.26
C THR A 97 -3.27 14.46 7.16
N ALA A 98 -2.54 13.69 6.34
CA ALA A 98 -1.81 14.25 5.20
C ALA A 98 -2.72 14.95 4.19
N VAL A 99 -3.93 14.45 3.92
CA VAL A 99 -4.88 15.18 3.07
C VAL A 99 -5.32 16.48 3.74
N LEU A 100 -5.61 16.46 5.05
CA LEU A 100 -5.99 17.67 5.80
C LEU A 100 -4.90 18.73 5.82
N VAL A 101 -3.63 18.34 5.96
CA VAL A 101 -2.48 19.26 5.86
C VAL A 101 -2.38 19.85 4.45
N GLY A 102 -2.63 19.06 3.41
CA GLY A 102 -2.67 19.56 2.03
C GLY A 102 -3.76 20.61 1.81
N LEU A 103 -4.95 20.38 2.35
CA LEU A 103 -6.06 21.35 2.32
C LEU A 103 -5.70 22.62 3.10
N ALA A 104 -5.09 22.47 4.28
CA ALA A 104 -4.66 23.59 5.11
C ALA A 104 -3.54 24.43 4.44
N GLN A 105 -2.61 23.78 3.73
CA GLN A 105 -1.62 24.48 2.93
C GLN A 105 -2.27 25.26 1.79
N GLN A 106 -3.21 24.64 1.08
CA GLN A 106 -3.93 25.28 -0.01
C GLN A 106 -4.73 26.50 0.47
N GLU A 107 -5.24 26.47 1.70
CA GLU A 107 -5.92 27.59 2.36
C GLU A 107 -4.94 28.65 2.91
N SER A 108 -3.63 28.44 2.77
CA SER A 108 -2.56 29.30 3.28
C SER A 108 -2.58 29.52 4.80
N ILE A 109 -3.27 28.66 5.57
CA ILE A 109 -3.28 28.72 7.04
C ILE A 109 -2.05 28.06 7.66
N LEU A 110 -1.39 27.16 6.92
CA LEU A 110 -0.08 26.61 7.26
C LEU A 110 0.79 26.45 6.01
N SER A 111 2.10 26.32 6.20
CA SER A 111 3.06 25.99 5.14
C SER A 111 3.88 24.78 5.52
N LEU A 112 4.22 23.93 4.55
CA LEU A 112 5.17 22.84 4.72
C LEU A 112 6.57 23.30 5.19
N GLU A 113 6.89 24.56 4.94
CA GLU A 113 8.12 25.20 5.35
C GLU A 113 8.05 25.84 6.74
N ASP A 114 6.87 25.92 7.36
CA ASP A 114 6.73 26.46 8.71
C ASP A 114 7.53 25.60 9.70
N SER A 115 8.25 26.27 10.60
CA SER A 115 8.76 25.63 11.80
C SER A 115 7.58 25.15 12.65
N VAL A 116 7.65 23.95 13.20
CA VAL A 116 6.62 23.45 14.12
C VAL A 116 6.42 24.40 15.31
N SER A 117 7.50 25.01 15.79
CA SER A 117 7.46 25.99 16.88
C SER A 117 6.66 27.26 16.55
N ARG A 118 6.38 27.55 15.27
CA ARG A 118 5.48 28.64 14.87
C ARG A 118 4.05 28.39 15.35
N HIS A 119 3.63 27.13 15.35
CA HIS A 119 2.27 26.72 15.67
C HIS A 119 2.15 26.25 17.11
N LEU A 120 3.13 25.47 17.58
CA LEU A 120 3.08 24.88 18.92
C LEU A 120 3.69 25.77 20.02
N GLY A 121 4.49 26.77 19.66
CA GLY A 121 5.33 27.51 20.60
C GLY A 121 6.70 26.84 20.78
N ARG A 122 7.53 27.37 21.69
CA ARG A 122 8.83 26.77 22.03
C ARG A 122 8.68 25.73 23.14
N GLY A 123 9.59 24.75 23.18
CA GLY A 123 9.61 23.73 24.24
C GLY A 123 8.52 22.66 24.06
N TRP A 124 8.08 22.44 22.82
CA TRP A 124 7.19 21.34 22.48
C TRP A 124 7.95 20.00 22.36
N THR A 125 9.28 20.05 22.44
CA THR A 125 10.20 18.91 22.54
C THR A 125 11.24 19.15 23.63
N THR A 126 12.07 18.15 23.94
CA THR A 126 13.32 18.35 24.72
C THR A 126 14.53 18.65 23.83
N ALA A 127 14.34 18.91 22.54
CA ALA A 127 15.43 19.25 21.65
C ALA A 127 16.07 20.60 22.02
N PRO A 128 17.38 20.78 21.82
CA PRO A 128 17.99 22.11 21.95
C PRO A 128 17.25 23.12 21.06
N ALA A 129 17.04 24.34 21.56
CA ALA A 129 16.16 25.32 20.90
C ALA A 129 16.52 25.60 19.43
N ALA A 130 17.81 25.55 19.08
CA ALA A 130 18.25 25.70 17.69
C ALA A 130 17.78 24.52 16.81
N LYS A 131 17.80 23.29 17.33
CA LYS A 131 17.37 22.07 16.64
C LYS A 131 15.85 21.95 16.58
N GLU A 132 15.15 22.30 17.66
CA GLU A 132 13.68 22.34 17.67
C GLU A 132 13.15 23.25 16.54
N ARG A 133 13.75 24.44 16.38
CA ARG A 133 13.38 25.39 15.31
C ARG A 133 13.59 24.86 13.89
N MET A 134 14.50 23.89 13.70
CA MET A 134 14.75 23.27 12.39
C MET A 134 13.66 22.28 11.98
N ILE A 135 12.87 21.78 12.93
CA ILE A 135 11.77 20.86 12.64
C ILE A 135 10.65 21.65 11.97
N ARG A 136 10.20 21.17 10.81
CA ARG A 136 9.20 21.81 9.95
C ARG A 136 8.08 20.83 9.67
N LEU A 137 6.92 21.32 9.23
CA LEU A 137 5.74 20.46 8.97
C LEU A 137 6.04 19.33 7.96
N ARG A 138 6.84 19.61 6.92
CA ARG A 138 7.27 18.54 5.99
C ARG A 138 8.05 17.41 6.67
N HIS A 139 8.77 17.69 7.75
CA HIS A 139 9.55 16.69 8.49
C HIS A 139 8.62 15.75 9.28
N GLN A 140 7.50 16.25 9.82
CA GLN A 140 6.47 15.40 10.43
C GLN A 140 5.78 14.52 9.38
N LEU A 141 5.44 15.09 8.22
CA LEU A 141 4.80 14.34 7.13
C LEU A 141 5.68 13.25 6.52
N SER A 142 6.98 13.50 6.38
CA SER A 142 7.94 12.57 5.77
C SER A 142 8.62 11.63 6.77
N MET A 143 8.26 11.70 8.06
CA MET A 143 8.88 10.92 9.14
C MET A 143 10.39 11.18 9.28
N THR A 144 10.79 12.46 9.18
CA THR A 144 12.19 12.91 9.27
C THR A 144 12.40 14.01 10.31
N THR A 145 11.63 14.01 11.40
CA THR A 145 11.74 15.04 12.45
C THR A 145 13.09 15.03 13.18
N GLY A 146 13.85 13.93 13.10
CA GLY A 146 15.09 13.75 13.86
C GLY A 146 14.85 13.44 15.35
N LEU A 147 13.59 13.31 15.77
CA LEU A 147 13.21 12.90 17.12
C LEU A 147 13.37 11.39 17.32
N ASP A 148 13.52 10.98 18.57
CA ASP A 148 13.70 9.59 18.97
C ASP A 148 12.38 8.81 18.91
N ASP A 149 12.25 7.90 17.94
CA ASP A 149 11.09 7.03 17.75
C ASP A 149 11.06 5.81 18.71
N THR A 150 12.10 5.66 19.54
CA THR A 150 12.22 4.64 20.58
C THR A 150 12.59 5.27 21.93
N PRO A 151 11.78 6.20 22.46
CA PRO A 151 12.11 6.85 23.73
C PRO A 151 12.05 5.83 24.87
N PRO A 152 12.82 6.03 25.96
CA PRO A 152 12.75 5.15 27.12
C PRO A 152 11.41 5.32 27.86
N LEU A 153 11.02 4.27 28.58
CA LEU A 153 9.85 4.29 29.46
C LEU A 153 9.93 5.45 30.48
N PRO A 154 8.80 6.06 30.87
CA PRO A 154 7.42 5.64 30.57
C PRO A 154 6.90 6.10 29.20
N CYS A 155 7.73 6.77 28.39
CA CYS A 155 7.35 7.19 27.04
C CYS A 155 7.38 6.01 26.06
N ASP A 156 6.64 6.15 24.96
CA ASP A 156 6.62 5.23 23.84
C ASP A 156 6.54 5.98 22.48
N ASN A 157 6.52 5.23 21.38
CA ASN A 157 6.45 5.81 20.02
C ASN A 157 5.19 6.67 19.77
N GLU A 158 4.14 6.50 20.57
CA GLU A 158 2.86 7.16 20.43
C GLU A 158 2.76 8.43 21.30
N SER A 159 3.65 8.58 22.28
CA SER A 159 3.71 9.70 23.21
C SER A 159 4.04 11.02 22.49
N SER A 160 3.24 12.05 22.74
CA SER A 160 3.35 13.38 22.09
C SER A 160 3.61 14.53 23.06
N THR A 161 3.89 14.23 24.33
CA THR A 161 4.26 15.27 25.32
C THR A 161 5.70 15.74 25.08
N ALA A 162 5.99 16.99 25.43
CA ALA A 162 7.32 17.58 25.23
C ALA A 162 8.45 16.73 25.83
N ALA A 163 8.25 16.20 27.05
CA ALA A 163 9.21 15.35 27.74
C ALA A 163 9.54 14.04 26.97
N CYS A 164 8.57 13.50 26.23
CA CYS A 164 8.74 12.27 25.45
C CYS A 164 9.30 12.50 24.05
N LEU A 165 9.18 13.72 23.51
CA LEU A 165 9.69 14.09 22.19
C LEU A 165 11.16 14.50 22.30
N ARG A 166 12.04 13.51 22.30
CA ARG A 166 13.49 13.70 22.53
C ARG A 166 14.25 13.88 21.23
N TYR A 167 15.22 14.78 21.24
CA TYR A 167 16.15 14.95 20.12
C TYR A 167 17.05 13.73 19.97
N ARG A 168 17.25 13.28 18.72
CA ARG A 168 18.19 12.21 18.38
C ARG A 168 19.17 12.64 17.29
N THR A 169 18.69 13.35 16.28
CA THR A 169 19.49 13.92 15.20
C THR A 169 18.78 15.14 14.60
N ASP A 170 19.45 15.85 13.70
CA ASP A 170 18.88 16.99 13.01
C ASP A 170 17.67 16.60 12.14
N ALA A 171 16.69 17.49 12.05
CA ALA A 171 15.55 17.26 11.18
C ALA A 171 16.01 17.11 9.71
N GLY A 172 15.45 16.15 8.99
CA GLY A 172 15.75 15.85 7.60
C GLY A 172 16.92 14.88 7.38
N THR A 173 17.65 14.47 8.42
CA THR A 173 18.87 13.63 8.26
C THR A 173 18.66 12.14 8.51
N ARG A 174 17.45 11.73 8.89
CA ARG A 174 17.08 10.34 9.24
C ARG A 174 15.60 10.10 9.00
N TRP A 175 15.26 8.93 8.45
CA TRP A 175 13.87 8.45 8.44
C TRP A 175 13.57 7.55 9.64
N ALA A 176 12.47 7.86 10.34
CA ALA A 176 12.05 7.18 11.56
C ALA A 176 10.54 7.29 11.74
N TYR A 177 9.85 6.14 11.74
CA TYR A 177 8.40 6.11 11.89
C TYR A 177 7.97 6.50 13.32
N HIS A 178 7.57 7.75 13.51
CA HIS A 178 7.33 8.33 14.82
C HIS A 178 5.88 8.81 14.97
N THR A 179 5.02 8.05 15.64
CA THR A 179 3.61 8.43 15.78
C THR A 179 3.41 9.67 16.64
N GLY A 180 4.11 9.82 17.77
CA GLY A 180 4.00 10.98 18.64
C GLY A 180 4.21 12.33 17.94
N ALA A 181 5.26 12.43 17.12
CA ALA A 181 5.59 13.63 16.37
C ALA A 181 4.58 13.94 15.24
N TYR A 182 4.03 12.92 14.56
CA TYR A 182 3.01 13.13 13.53
C TYR A 182 1.69 13.61 14.14
N ARG A 183 1.30 13.12 15.33
CA ARG A 183 0.00 13.44 15.96
C ARG A 183 -0.19 14.95 16.11
N LEU A 184 0.91 15.65 16.38
CA LEU A 184 0.94 17.10 16.51
C LEU A 184 0.46 17.85 15.26
N LEU A 185 0.47 17.24 14.05
CA LEU A 185 -0.15 17.80 12.83
C LEU A 185 -1.63 18.14 13.03
N GLN A 186 -2.33 17.39 13.87
CA GLN A 186 -3.72 17.70 14.22
C GLN A 186 -3.81 18.96 15.09
N ASP A 187 -2.86 19.16 16.01
CA ASP A 187 -2.79 20.33 16.88
C ASP A 187 -2.36 21.58 16.09
N GLU A 188 -1.39 21.45 15.19
CA GLU A 188 -0.96 22.52 14.30
C GLU A 188 -2.11 22.97 13.37
N ILE A 189 -2.86 22.04 12.78
CA ILE A 189 -4.07 22.37 12.01
C ILE A 189 -5.09 23.09 12.90
N ALA A 190 -5.34 22.57 14.11
CA ALA A 190 -6.33 23.14 15.00
C ALA A 190 -5.98 24.58 15.41
N ARG A 191 -4.72 24.83 15.76
CA ARG A 191 -4.22 26.16 16.13
C ARG A 191 -4.21 27.12 14.93
N ALA A 192 -3.77 26.67 13.77
CA ALA A 192 -3.70 27.50 12.56
C ALA A 192 -5.09 27.88 12.02
N SER A 193 -6.07 26.97 12.13
CA SER A 193 -7.43 27.20 11.64
C SER A 193 -8.36 27.86 12.66
N GLY A 194 -8.01 27.86 13.95
CA GLY A 194 -8.90 28.25 15.04
C GLY A 194 -10.07 27.27 15.26
N GLN A 195 -10.02 26.08 14.68
CA GLN A 195 -11.08 25.05 14.76
C GLN A 195 -10.57 23.79 15.45
N THR A 196 -11.48 23.00 16.03
CA THR A 196 -11.11 21.64 16.42
C THR A 196 -10.80 20.78 15.18
N ILE A 197 -9.96 19.76 15.32
CA ILE A 197 -9.64 18.86 14.20
C ILE A 197 -10.88 18.18 13.61
N ASN A 198 -11.90 17.89 14.44
CA ASN A 198 -13.18 17.34 13.99
C ASN A 198 -13.97 18.33 13.13
N GLN A 199 -14.07 19.60 13.56
CA GLN A 199 -14.72 20.65 12.77
C GLN A 199 -14.02 20.85 11.43
N TYR A 200 -12.69 20.99 11.45
CA TYR A 200 -11.90 21.20 10.23
C TYR A 200 -12.06 20.02 9.26
N THR A 201 -11.94 18.78 9.76
CA THR A 201 -12.13 17.57 8.95
C THR A 201 -13.53 17.51 8.33
N ASN A 202 -14.57 17.80 9.10
CA ASN A 202 -15.94 17.75 8.61
C ASN A 202 -16.21 18.82 7.54
N GLN A 203 -15.81 20.07 7.79
CA GLN A 203 -16.07 21.20 6.90
C GLN A 203 -15.30 21.12 5.58
N ARG A 204 -14.03 20.71 5.63
CA ARG A 204 -13.14 20.72 4.46
C ARG A 204 -13.18 19.44 3.65
N LEU A 205 -13.57 18.32 4.27
CA LEU A 205 -13.49 17.02 3.64
C LEU A 205 -14.77 16.19 3.82
N ALA A 206 -15.14 15.89 5.06
CA ALA A 206 -16.08 14.80 5.33
C ALA A 206 -17.48 15.08 4.76
N SER A 207 -18.03 16.27 5.01
CA SER A 207 -19.31 16.72 4.44
C SER A 207 -19.31 16.81 2.90
N ARG A 208 -18.15 17.04 2.28
CA ARG A 208 -18.00 17.20 0.83
C ARG A 208 -18.07 15.87 0.08
N ILE A 209 -17.63 14.79 0.73
CA ILE A 209 -17.58 13.44 0.13
C ILE A 209 -18.57 12.46 0.78
N GLY A 210 -19.41 12.93 1.70
CA GLY A 210 -20.35 12.10 2.46
C GLY A 210 -19.68 11.11 3.40
N MET A 211 -18.50 11.45 3.92
CA MET A 211 -17.76 10.65 4.88
C MET A 211 -18.22 11.01 6.30
N GLY A 212 -18.57 10.00 7.10
CA GLY A 212 -18.82 10.14 8.53
C GLY A 212 -17.58 9.86 9.37
N GLY A 213 -17.76 9.87 10.69
CA GLY A 213 -16.72 9.53 11.67
C GLY A 213 -16.23 10.70 12.51
N ALA A 214 -15.27 10.41 13.40
CA ALA A 214 -14.68 11.41 14.28
C ALA A 214 -13.27 11.01 14.75
N TRP A 215 -12.44 12.02 14.99
CA TRP A 215 -11.19 11.90 15.74
C TRP A 215 -11.48 11.81 17.23
N ARG A 216 -10.88 10.80 17.88
CA ARG A 216 -10.82 10.64 19.34
C ARG A 216 -9.39 10.24 19.71
N ASN A 217 -8.74 10.99 20.60
CA ASN A 217 -7.36 10.75 21.01
C ASN A 217 -6.40 10.53 19.80
N TYR A 218 -6.47 11.44 18.81
CA TYR A 218 -5.70 11.41 17.56
C TYR A 218 -5.98 10.23 16.60
N VAL A 219 -6.94 9.36 16.91
CA VAL A 219 -7.34 8.22 16.09
C VAL A 219 -8.70 8.49 15.48
N TYR A 220 -8.84 8.27 14.17
CA TYR A 220 -10.12 8.40 13.47
C TYR A 220 -10.94 7.11 13.58
N TYR A 221 -12.25 7.26 13.76
CA TYR A 221 -13.22 6.17 13.85
C TYR A 221 -14.31 6.40 12.81
N SER A 222 -14.62 5.39 11.98
CA SER A 222 -15.71 5.48 10.99
C SER A 222 -16.20 4.10 10.55
N ARG A 223 -17.21 4.06 9.68
CA ARG A 223 -17.63 2.84 8.98
C ARG A 223 -16.64 2.49 7.86
N ALA A 224 -16.69 1.26 7.37
CA ALA A 224 -15.84 0.81 6.26
C ALA A 224 -16.12 1.57 4.95
N ARG A 225 -17.39 1.91 4.70
CA ARG A 225 -17.79 2.74 3.56
C ARG A 225 -17.23 4.16 3.60
N ASP A 226 -16.99 4.71 4.79
CA ASP A 226 -16.34 6.01 4.97
C ASP A 226 -14.84 5.94 4.66
N MET A 227 -14.15 4.86 5.06
CA MET A 227 -12.77 4.56 4.62
C MET A 227 -12.68 4.44 3.09
N ALA A 228 -13.67 3.79 2.47
CA ALA A 228 -13.71 3.59 1.02
C ALA A 228 -13.95 4.92 0.28
N ARG A 229 -14.76 5.84 0.81
CA ARG A 229 -14.90 7.22 0.29
C ARG A 229 -13.58 7.97 0.30
N PHE A 230 -12.83 7.89 1.40
CA PHE A 230 -11.51 8.49 1.49
C PHE A 230 -10.53 7.90 0.46
N GLY A 231 -10.48 6.57 0.33
CA GLY A 231 -9.66 5.92 -0.69
C GLY A 231 -10.06 6.30 -2.12
N LEU A 232 -11.36 6.46 -2.40
CA LEU A 232 -11.88 6.88 -3.70
C LEU A 232 -11.51 8.35 -4.01
N LEU A 233 -11.52 9.24 -3.03
CA LEU A 233 -11.03 10.61 -3.22
C LEU A 233 -9.56 10.62 -3.65
N VAL A 234 -8.73 9.77 -3.03
CA VAL A 234 -7.31 9.65 -3.36
C VAL A 234 -7.12 9.03 -4.75
N LEU A 235 -7.91 8.00 -5.09
CA LEU A 235 -7.94 7.42 -6.44
C LEU A 235 -8.27 8.48 -7.50
N ALA A 236 -9.23 9.36 -7.19
CA ALA A 236 -9.64 10.49 -8.02
C ALA A 236 -8.74 11.74 -7.87
N ARG A 237 -7.57 11.60 -7.23
CA ARG A 237 -6.56 12.65 -7.06
C ARG A 237 -7.11 13.95 -6.46
N GLY A 238 -7.99 13.84 -5.48
CA GLY A 238 -8.60 14.99 -4.80
C GLY A 238 -9.80 15.60 -5.51
N ASN A 239 -10.24 15.06 -6.65
CA ASN A 239 -11.46 15.48 -7.34
C ASN A 239 -12.63 14.56 -6.96
N TRP A 240 -13.63 15.11 -6.29
CA TRP A 240 -14.86 14.40 -5.94
C TRP A 240 -16.00 14.84 -6.85
N ASN A 241 -16.38 13.98 -7.80
CA ASN A 241 -17.52 14.22 -8.70
C ASN A 241 -17.50 15.60 -9.39
N GLY A 242 -16.35 16.00 -9.92
CA GLY A 242 -16.14 17.30 -10.57
C GLY A 242 -15.75 18.44 -9.62
N THR A 243 -15.89 18.24 -8.29
CA THR A 243 -15.44 19.20 -7.29
C THR A 243 -14.00 18.90 -6.88
N VAL A 244 -13.05 19.72 -7.34
CA VAL A 244 -11.64 19.60 -6.95
C VAL A 244 -11.43 20.15 -5.53
N LEU A 245 -11.30 19.24 -4.56
CA LEU A 245 -11.07 19.56 -3.14
C LEU A 245 -9.59 19.90 -2.89
N LEU A 246 -8.68 19.03 -3.35
CA LEU A 246 -7.24 19.26 -3.28
C LEU A 246 -6.70 19.66 -4.66
N ARG A 247 -6.57 20.97 -4.86
CA ARG A 247 -6.10 21.64 -6.09
C ARG A 247 -4.58 21.72 -6.17
N ASP A 248 -3.87 21.70 -5.02
CA ASP A 248 -2.40 21.66 -4.99
C ASP A 248 -1.88 20.30 -5.48
N THR A 249 -1.72 20.18 -6.80
CA THR A 249 -1.23 18.97 -7.46
C THR A 249 0.24 18.68 -7.14
N ALA A 250 1.03 19.71 -6.81
CA ALA A 250 2.42 19.54 -6.39
C ALA A 250 2.50 18.91 -4.99
N TYR A 251 1.62 19.33 -4.07
CA TYR A 251 1.44 18.67 -2.78
C TYR A 251 0.98 17.22 -2.96
N PHE A 252 -0.07 16.98 -3.75
CA PHE A 252 -0.57 15.62 -4.00
C PHE A 252 0.55 14.72 -4.55
N ARG A 253 1.35 15.20 -5.51
CA ARG A 253 2.51 14.47 -6.02
C ARG A 253 3.49 14.11 -4.90
N ARG A 254 3.93 15.09 -4.09
CA ARG A 254 4.85 14.81 -2.96
C ARG A 254 4.26 13.85 -1.93
N MET A 255 2.93 13.88 -1.76
CA MET A 255 2.21 12.96 -0.88
C MET A 255 2.26 11.51 -1.39
N THR A 256 2.22 11.30 -2.70
CA THR A 256 2.11 9.97 -3.33
C THR A 256 3.37 9.51 -4.08
N THR A 257 4.50 10.20 -3.90
CA THR A 257 5.82 9.82 -4.43
C THR A 257 6.86 9.88 -3.30
N PRO A 258 8.03 9.24 -3.44
CA PRO A 258 9.04 9.23 -2.37
C PRO A 258 9.35 10.66 -1.89
N SER A 259 9.20 10.91 -0.58
CA SER A 259 9.33 12.25 0.00
C SER A 259 10.73 12.56 0.54
N GLN A 260 11.59 11.55 0.62
CA GLN A 260 12.98 11.60 1.05
C GLN A 260 13.77 10.39 0.49
N THR A 261 15.09 10.36 0.68
CA THR A 261 15.99 9.38 0.03
C THR A 261 16.26 8.10 0.82
N TYR A 262 16.05 8.10 2.15
CA TYR A 262 16.26 6.97 3.06
C TYR A 262 15.23 5.85 2.87
N ASN A 263 13.94 6.14 3.03
CA ASN A 263 12.85 5.17 2.82
C ASN A 263 12.08 5.52 1.54
N ARG A 264 12.48 4.95 0.41
CA ARG A 264 11.83 5.25 -0.88
C ARG A 264 10.36 4.87 -0.89
N ALA A 265 9.96 3.84 -0.13
CA ALA A 265 8.58 3.39 0.03
C ALA A 265 7.68 4.31 0.89
N TYR A 266 8.07 5.57 1.12
CA TYR A 266 7.29 6.52 1.94
C TYR A 266 7.14 7.90 1.29
N GLY A 267 5.89 8.35 1.20
CA GLY A 267 5.51 9.70 0.75
C GLY A 267 5.25 10.65 1.93
N TYR A 268 4.21 11.48 1.86
CA TYR A 268 3.71 12.21 3.04
C TYR A 268 2.63 11.40 3.74
N LEU A 269 3.03 10.67 4.77
CA LEU A 269 2.15 9.78 5.54
C LEU A 269 1.43 8.70 4.70
N TRP A 270 2.01 8.32 3.57
CA TRP A 270 1.55 7.24 2.69
C TRP A 270 2.67 6.24 2.43
N TRP A 271 2.33 4.96 2.42
CA TRP A 271 3.21 3.88 2.00
C TRP A 271 3.12 3.68 0.48
N LEU A 272 4.27 3.49 -0.17
CA LEU A 272 4.41 3.41 -1.63
C LEU A 272 5.00 2.05 -2.00
N ASN A 273 4.30 1.26 -2.81
CA ASN A 273 4.69 -0.13 -3.02
C ASN A 273 5.91 -0.32 -3.94
N GLY A 274 5.81 0.11 -5.20
CA GLY A 274 6.70 -0.24 -6.31
C GLY A 274 8.08 0.42 -6.29
N GLN A 275 8.63 0.67 -5.11
CA GLN A 275 9.93 1.27 -4.91
C GLN A 275 11.01 0.19 -4.84
N THR A 276 12.25 0.56 -5.16
CA THR A 276 13.39 -0.37 -5.16
C THR A 276 13.88 -0.74 -3.77
N SER A 277 13.48 0.03 -2.75
CA SER A 277 13.82 -0.24 -1.37
C SER A 277 12.76 0.33 -0.40
N TYR A 278 12.73 -0.23 0.81
CA TYR A 278 11.88 0.24 1.90
C TYR A 278 12.57 0.09 3.26
N MET A 279 12.08 0.85 4.23
CA MET A 279 12.41 0.69 5.65
C MET A 279 11.15 0.36 6.44
N LEU A 280 11.32 -0.33 7.57
CA LEU A 280 10.23 -0.69 8.49
C LEU A 280 10.25 0.20 9.73
N PRO A 281 9.10 0.43 10.40
CA PRO A 281 9.06 1.14 11.68
C PRO A 281 10.04 0.57 12.71
N GLN A 282 10.63 1.43 13.53
CA GLN A 282 11.60 1.08 14.59
C GLN A 282 12.87 0.35 14.08
N SER A 283 13.13 0.39 12.77
CA SER A 283 14.32 -0.18 12.15
C SER A 283 15.05 0.90 11.36
N GLN A 284 16.38 0.79 11.30
CA GLN A 284 17.21 1.58 10.40
C GLN A 284 17.76 0.75 9.23
N PHE A 285 17.37 -0.52 9.15
CA PHE A 285 17.71 -1.37 8.02
C PHE A 285 16.88 -1.02 6.79
N THR A 286 17.56 -1.01 5.65
CA THR A 286 16.93 -0.87 4.33
C THR A 286 16.82 -2.25 3.69
N PHE A 287 15.63 -2.58 3.22
CA PHE A 287 15.33 -3.81 2.50
C PHE A 287 15.21 -3.50 1.01
N SER A 288 15.72 -4.40 0.16
CA SER A 288 15.57 -4.29 -1.29
C SER A 288 14.24 -4.88 -1.76
N GLY A 289 13.69 -4.27 -2.82
CA GLY A 289 12.44 -4.68 -3.46
C GLY A 289 11.22 -3.87 -3.00
N PRO A 290 10.03 -4.19 -3.55
CA PRO A 290 8.79 -3.52 -3.20
C PRO A 290 8.29 -3.89 -1.81
N LEU A 291 7.50 -3.01 -1.20
CA LEU A 291 6.93 -3.19 0.14
C LEU A 291 6.02 -4.43 0.22
N VAL A 292 5.21 -4.67 -0.82
CA VAL A 292 4.25 -5.76 -0.97
C VAL A 292 4.42 -6.34 -2.39
N PRO A 293 5.30 -7.34 -2.57
CA PRO A 293 5.65 -7.85 -3.90
C PRO A 293 4.50 -8.46 -4.72
N THR A 294 3.42 -8.87 -4.06
CA THR A 294 2.22 -9.43 -4.70
C THR A 294 1.20 -8.38 -5.13
N ALA A 295 1.41 -7.11 -4.75
CA ALA A 295 0.53 -6.00 -5.11
C ALA A 295 1.08 -5.21 -6.32
N PRO A 296 0.23 -4.50 -7.08
CA PRO A 296 0.66 -3.63 -8.17
C PRO A 296 1.66 -2.55 -7.71
N PRO A 297 2.62 -2.15 -8.57
CA PRO A 297 3.70 -1.23 -8.19
C PRO A 297 3.19 0.18 -7.86
N ASP A 298 2.09 0.62 -8.46
CA ASP A 298 1.49 1.93 -8.21
C ASP A 298 0.52 1.96 -7.01
N MET A 299 0.45 0.87 -6.23
CA MET A 299 -0.34 0.84 -5.01
C MET A 299 0.16 1.86 -3.97
N LEU A 300 -0.77 2.72 -3.54
CA LEU A 300 -0.64 3.56 -2.35
C LEU A 300 -1.35 2.86 -1.18
N ALA A 301 -0.79 2.93 0.01
CA ALA A 301 -1.38 2.31 1.18
C ALA A 301 -1.39 3.20 2.44
N ALA A 302 -2.55 3.27 3.09
CA ALA A 302 -2.71 3.74 4.45
C ALA A 302 -2.74 2.51 5.37
N LEU A 303 -1.70 2.37 6.21
CA LEU A 303 -1.47 1.17 7.02
C LEU A 303 -1.60 1.48 8.51
N GLY A 304 -2.49 0.76 9.17
CA GLY A 304 -2.76 0.85 10.60
C GLY A 304 -2.45 -0.44 11.37
N LYS A 305 -2.10 -0.28 12.66
CA LYS A 305 -2.00 -1.40 13.62
C LYS A 305 -3.25 -2.27 13.55
N ASN A 306 -3.09 -3.57 13.80
CA ASN A 306 -4.15 -4.58 13.73
C ASN A 306 -4.77 -4.69 12.33
N ASP A 307 -3.99 -4.35 11.31
CA ASP A 307 -4.33 -4.40 9.90
C ASP A 307 -5.57 -3.57 9.53
N GLN A 308 -5.61 -2.31 9.97
CA GLN A 308 -6.52 -1.34 9.36
C GLN A 308 -5.89 -0.88 8.04
N LYS A 309 -6.56 -1.15 6.92
CA LYS A 309 -5.94 -0.97 5.61
C LYS A 309 -6.85 -0.18 4.67
N ILE A 310 -6.27 0.78 3.97
CA ILE A 310 -6.83 1.38 2.76
C ILE A 310 -5.75 1.27 1.69
N TYR A 311 -6.02 0.53 0.65
CA TYR A 311 -5.15 0.45 -0.51
C TYR A 311 -5.82 1.13 -1.69
N VAL A 312 -5.06 1.89 -2.46
CA VAL A 312 -5.51 2.58 -3.66
C VAL A 312 -4.58 2.18 -4.80
N VAL A 313 -5.14 1.62 -5.88
CA VAL A 313 -4.38 1.18 -7.05
C VAL A 313 -4.93 1.88 -8.30
N PRO A 314 -4.33 3.01 -8.71
CA PRO A 314 -4.76 3.78 -9.87
C PRO A 314 -4.85 2.97 -11.16
N SER A 315 -3.83 2.16 -11.47
CA SER A 315 -3.74 1.34 -12.69
C SER A 315 -4.86 0.33 -12.85
N LEU A 316 -5.46 -0.10 -11.74
CA LEU A 316 -6.58 -1.03 -11.72
C LEU A 316 -7.92 -0.35 -11.39
N GLY A 317 -7.92 0.95 -11.08
CA GLY A 317 -9.11 1.64 -10.58
C GLY A 317 -9.66 1.04 -9.29
N LEU A 318 -8.79 0.48 -8.44
CA LEU A 318 -9.21 -0.24 -7.23
C LEU A 318 -9.02 0.59 -5.97
N VAL A 319 -9.99 0.47 -5.06
CA VAL A 319 -9.84 0.82 -3.64
C VAL A 319 -10.18 -0.40 -2.81
N VAL A 320 -9.28 -0.82 -1.92
CA VAL A 320 -9.50 -1.98 -1.05
C VAL A 320 -9.43 -1.53 0.40
N VAL A 321 -10.47 -1.84 1.17
CA VAL A 321 -10.58 -1.47 2.59
C VAL A 321 -10.69 -2.73 3.42
N ARG A 322 -9.98 -2.74 4.55
CA ARG A 322 -10.13 -3.77 5.58
C ARG A 322 -10.15 -3.13 6.97
N GLN A 323 -11.15 -3.49 7.76
CA GLN A 323 -11.23 -3.24 9.19
C GLN A 323 -11.22 -4.58 9.93
N GLY A 324 -10.61 -4.64 11.11
CA GLY A 324 -10.61 -5.86 11.91
C GLY A 324 -9.73 -5.83 13.14
N GLN A 325 -9.64 -6.97 13.83
CA GLN A 325 -8.59 -7.19 14.82
C GLN A 325 -7.28 -7.58 14.12
N SER A 326 -6.20 -7.76 14.88
CA SER A 326 -4.92 -8.13 14.29
C SER A 326 -5.03 -9.43 13.50
N ALA A 327 -4.56 -9.42 12.24
CA ALA A 327 -4.56 -10.63 11.42
C ALA A 327 -3.50 -11.62 11.91
N GLU A 328 -2.40 -11.09 12.47
CA GLU A 328 -1.29 -11.82 13.10
C GLU A 328 -0.72 -11.02 14.29
N ALA A 329 0.53 -11.25 14.70
CA ALA A 329 1.19 -10.41 15.69
C ALA A 329 1.16 -8.92 15.24
N PRO A 330 0.66 -8.00 16.07
CA PRO A 330 0.48 -6.59 15.67
C PRO A 330 1.79 -5.95 15.18
N LYS A 331 1.72 -5.34 13.99
CA LYS A 331 2.80 -4.50 13.42
C LYS A 331 2.34 -3.05 13.30
N LEU A 332 3.28 -2.10 13.27
CA LEU A 332 2.97 -0.67 13.16
C LEU A 332 2.54 -0.23 11.73
N ALA A 333 2.87 -1.02 10.71
CA ALA A 333 2.61 -0.70 9.30
C ALA A 333 2.34 -1.96 8.44
N VAL A 334 3.32 -2.38 7.63
CA VAL A 334 3.23 -3.60 6.79
C VAL A 334 3.37 -4.86 7.64
N SER A 335 2.63 -5.89 7.28
CA SER A 335 2.63 -7.22 7.87
C SER A 335 2.63 -8.29 6.76
N SER A 336 2.82 -9.55 7.14
CA SER A 336 2.63 -10.73 6.27
C SER A 336 1.24 -10.74 5.61
N PHE A 337 0.22 -10.23 6.30
CA PHE A 337 -1.15 -10.13 5.81
C PHE A 337 -1.26 -9.36 4.49
N ASP A 338 -0.50 -8.27 4.29
CA ASP A 338 -0.55 -7.48 3.06
C ASP A 338 -0.19 -8.34 1.83
N THR A 339 0.89 -9.13 1.93
CA THR A 339 1.37 -9.98 0.83
C THR A 339 0.38 -11.11 0.53
N GLU A 340 -0.19 -11.73 1.56
CA GLU A 340 -1.18 -12.80 1.40
C GLU A 340 -2.49 -12.27 0.82
N LEU A 341 -3.01 -11.16 1.33
CA LEU A 341 -4.23 -10.53 0.84
C LEU A 341 -4.12 -10.20 -0.65
N TRP A 342 -3.04 -9.55 -1.05
CA TRP A 342 -2.83 -9.18 -2.45
C TRP A 342 -2.64 -10.39 -3.36
N ARG A 343 -2.08 -11.49 -2.84
CA ARG A 343 -2.07 -12.77 -3.58
C ARG A 343 -3.50 -13.26 -3.86
N TYR A 344 -4.43 -13.17 -2.93
CA TYR A 344 -5.83 -13.53 -3.21
C TYR A 344 -6.49 -12.57 -4.20
N ILE A 345 -6.35 -11.25 -3.99
CA ILE A 345 -6.96 -10.22 -4.85
C ILE A 345 -6.48 -10.35 -6.30
N MET A 346 -5.17 -10.53 -6.52
CA MET A 346 -4.60 -10.68 -7.86
C MET A 346 -4.98 -12.01 -8.55
N ASN A 347 -5.54 -12.98 -7.82
CA ASN A 347 -6.02 -14.25 -8.37
C ASN A 347 -7.56 -14.36 -8.36
N LEU A 348 -8.30 -13.24 -8.25
CA LEU A 348 -9.76 -13.25 -8.33
C LEU A 348 -10.29 -13.61 -9.73
N TYR A 349 -9.52 -13.35 -10.78
CA TYR A 349 -9.93 -13.61 -12.16
C TYR A 349 -10.13 -15.10 -12.45
N CYS A 350 -11.16 -15.41 -13.25
CA CYS A 350 -11.32 -16.69 -13.90
C CYS A 350 -10.03 -17.07 -14.63
N GLN A 351 -9.33 -18.08 -14.13
CA GLN A 351 -8.26 -18.72 -14.90
C GLN A 351 -8.90 -19.75 -15.83
N PRO A 352 -8.63 -19.73 -17.14
CA PRO A 352 -8.97 -20.85 -18.01
C PRO A 352 -8.39 -22.14 -17.44
N LEU A 353 -9.12 -23.26 -17.52
CA LEU A 353 -8.66 -24.57 -17.04
C LEU A 353 -7.26 -24.92 -17.56
N ALA A 354 -6.96 -24.52 -18.80
CA ALA A 354 -5.67 -24.68 -19.47
C ALA A 354 -4.50 -23.99 -18.72
N THR A 355 -4.74 -22.80 -18.14
CA THR A 355 -3.72 -22.02 -17.43
C THR A 355 -3.44 -22.60 -16.04
N THR A 356 -4.47 -23.11 -15.36
CA THR A 356 -4.34 -23.83 -14.09
C THR A 356 -3.56 -25.13 -14.28
N LEU A 357 -3.87 -25.89 -15.34
CA LEU A 357 -3.13 -27.08 -15.72
C LEU A 357 -1.68 -26.75 -16.11
N ALA A 358 -1.42 -25.66 -16.85
CA ALA A 358 -0.07 -25.22 -17.17
C ALA A 358 0.76 -24.86 -15.92
N ARG A 359 0.17 -24.19 -14.93
CA ARG A 359 0.84 -23.87 -13.65
C ARG A 359 1.10 -25.10 -12.77
N LEU A 360 0.18 -26.07 -12.74
CA LEU A 360 0.40 -27.35 -12.06
C LEU A 360 1.47 -28.20 -12.75
N ARG A 361 1.57 -28.11 -14.09
CA ARG A 361 2.59 -28.78 -14.89
C ARG A 361 4.00 -28.21 -14.67
N THR A 362 4.15 -26.91 -14.39
CA THR A 362 5.48 -26.27 -14.26
C THR A 362 6.03 -26.16 -12.83
N ARG A 363 5.29 -26.63 -11.81
CA ARG A 363 5.72 -26.58 -10.40
C ARG A 363 6.56 -27.80 -10.03
N VAL A 364 7.68 -27.60 -9.34
CA VAL A 364 8.48 -28.66 -8.69
C VAL A 364 8.17 -28.73 -7.20
N GLU A 365 8.45 -29.83 -6.54
CA GLU A 365 8.43 -29.99 -5.09
C GLU A 365 9.88 -30.14 -4.61
N LEU A 366 10.20 -29.46 -3.51
CA LEU A 366 11.55 -29.39 -2.96
C LEU A 366 11.55 -30.00 -1.56
N TYR A 367 12.29 -31.10 -1.37
CA TYR A 367 12.39 -31.74 -0.06
C TYR A 367 13.73 -32.45 0.16
N PRO A 368 14.26 -32.48 1.40
CA PRO A 368 13.81 -31.69 2.53
C PRO A 368 14.06 -30.18 2.31
N ASN A 369 13.20 -29.34 2.89
CA ASN A 369 13.37 -27.88 2.88
C ASN A 369 12.96 -27.35 4.27
N PRO A 370 13.91 -27.08 5.18
CA PRO A 370 15.34 -26.86 4.92
C PRO A 370 16.13 -28.11 4.50
N ALA A 371 17.06 -27.94 3.56
CA ALA A 371 17.99 -28.96 3.10
C ALA A 371 19.32 -28.88 3.86
N THR A 372 19.97 -30.01 4.10
CA THR A 372 21.26 -30.08 4.81
C THR A 372 22.36 -30.67 3.92
N GLN A 373 22.16 -31.87 3.38
CA GLN A 373 23.13 -32.53 2.49
C GLN A 373 22.65 -32.63 1.05
N GLU A 374 21.37 -32.92 0.86
CA GLU A 374 20.78 -33.14 -0.45
C GLU A 374 19.43 -32.40 -0.56
N LEU A 375 19.09 -32.02 -1.80
CA LEU A 375 17.79 -31.48 -2.16
C LEU A 375 17.18 -32.35 -3.24
N ARG A 376 16.07 -33.03 -2.93
CA ARG A 376 15.26 -33.72 -3.93
C ARG A 376 14.32 -32.73 -4.59
N VAL A 377 14.32 -32.76 -5.91
CA VAL A 377 13.47 -31.93 -6.75
C VAL A 377 12.56 -32.86 -7.52
N GLN A 378 11.31 -32.96 -7.07
CA GLN A 378 10.29 -33.78 -7.70
C GLN A 378 9.44 -32.90 -8.62
N PRO A 379 9.42 -33.13 -9.94
CA PRO A 379 8.60 -32.34 -10.82
C PRO A 379 7.11 -32.68 -10.69
N GLY A 380 6.25 -31.70 -10.98
CA GLY A 380 4.80 -31.90 -11.08
C GLY A 380 4.39 -32.78 -12.26
N MET A 381 3.08 -33.02 -12.38
CA MET A 381 2.52 -34.14 -13.17
C MET A 381 2.88 -34.21 -14.66
N MET A 382 3.45 -33.16 -15.31
CA MET A 382 4.08 -33.29 -16.63
C MET A 382 5.25 -32.31 -16.81
N VAL A 383 6.48 -32.84 -16.81
CA VAL A 383 7.69 -32.14 -17.26
C VAL A 383 7.81 -32.30 -18.76
N ALA A 384 7.94 -31.20 -19.50
CA ALA A 384 8.34 -31.28 -20.90
C ALA A 384 9.81 -31.71 -20.99
N THR A 385 10.16 -32.54 -21.96
CA THR A 385 11.56 -32.84 -22.29
C THR A 385 12.34 -31.52 -22.53
N GLY A 386 13.60 -31.48 -22.09
CA GLY A 386 14.49 -30.33 -22.32
C GLY A 386 14.47 -29.22 -21.24
N GLN A 387 13.67 -29.36 -20.17
CA GLN A 387 13.70 -28.40 -19.07
C GLN A 387 15.00 -28.43 -18.26
N GLN A 388 15.37 -27.27 -17.70
CA GLN A 388 16.56 -27.10 -16.87
C GLN A 388 16.18 -26.61 -15.47
N LEU A 389 16.85 -27.11 -14.46
CA LEU A 389 16.81 -26.59 -13.10
C LEU A 389 17.98 -25.63 -12.91
N ARG A 390 17.71 -24.42 -12.45
CA ARG A 390 18.72 -23.41 -12.10
C ARG A 390 18.58 -22.97 -10.65
N CYS A 391 19.65 -23.03 -9.89
CA CYS A 391 19.70 -22.60 -8.50
C CYS A 391 20.53 -21.32 -8.37
N LEU A 392 19.97 -20.31 -7.71
CA LEU A 392 20.60 -19.01 -7.48
C LEU A 392 20.81 -18.78 -5.99
N ASP A 393 21.92 -18.16 -5.61
CA ASP A 393 22.14 -17.68 -4.25
C ASP A 393 21.34 -16.41 -3.94
N ARG A 394 21.44 -15.90 -2.69
CA ARG A 394 20.79 -14.66 -2.25
C ARG A 394 21.21 -13.40 -3.00
N LEU A 395 22.32 -13.43 -3.72
CA LEU A 395 22.84 -12.34 -4.56
C LEU A 395 22.43 -12.51 -6.03
N GLY A 396 21.66 -13.56 -6.36
CA GLY A 396 21.23 -13.88 -7.72
C GLY A 396 22.29 -14.57 -8.57
N ARG A 397 23.40 -15.04 -7.97
CA ARG A 397 24.45 -15.76 -8.68
C ARG A 397 24.07 -17.22 -8.86
N GLU A 398 24.30 -17.75 -10.04
CA GLU A 398 24.04 -19.16 -10.34
C GLU A 398 25.04 -20.06 -9.61
N VAL A 399 24.51 -20.95 -8.77
CA VAL A 399 25.31 -21.92 -7.99
C VAL A 399 25.20 -23.34 -8.55
N SER A 400 24.15 -23.62 -9.33
CA SER A 400 23.98 -24.90 -10.00
C SER A 400 22.99 -24.77 -11.16
N ARG A 401 23.26 -25.51 -12.24
CA ARG A 401 22.33 -25.72 -13.34
C ARG A 401 22.43 -27.17 -13.81
N GLN A 402 21.29 -27.84 -13.88
CA GLN A 402 21.18 -29.26 -14.21
C GLN A 402 19.96 -29.50 -15.10
N PRO A 403 19.99 -30.46 -16.04
CA PRO A 403 18.78 -30.93 -16.70
C PRO A 403 17.75 -31.43 -15.68
N LEU A 404 16.47 -31.11 -15.88
CA LEU A 404 15.38 -31.59 -15.03
C LEU A 404 14.66 -32.78 -15.71
N PRO A 405 14.99 -34.04 -15.37
CA PRO A 405 14.30 -35.19 -15.93
C PRO A 405 12.90 -35.32 -15.35
N ALA A 406 12.01 -36.00 -16.08
CA ALA A 406 10.62 -36.23 -15.65
C ALA A 406 10.52 -37.02 -14.34
N SER A 407 11.51 -37.87 -14.03
CA SER A 407 11.62 -38.61 -12.77
C SER A 407 12.00 -37.74 -11.56
N GLY A 408 12.43 -36.50 -11.79
CA GLY A 408 13.08 -35.67 -10.78
C GLY A 408 14.55 -35.97 -10.60
N LEU A 409 15.20 -35.14 -9.79
CA LEU A 409 16.64 -35.23 -9.54
C LEU A 409 16.96 -34.94 -8.07
N THR A 410 18.14 -35.38 -7.65
CA THR A 410 18.71 -35.05 -6.34
C THR A 410 19.94 -34.18 -6.54
N LEU A 411 19.95 -32.99 -5.94
CA LEU A 411 21.12 -32.11 -5.93
C LEU A 411 21.94 -32.34 -4.64
N PRO A 412 23.26 -32.56 -4.74
CA PRO A 412 24.14 -32.46 -3.59
C PRO A 412 24.31 -30.97 -3.23
N VAL A 413 23.84 -30.60 -2.04
CA VAL A 413 23.90 -29.21 -1.54
C VAL A 413 24.77 -29.08 -0.30
N ALA A 414 25.43 -30.15 0.15
CA ALA A 414 26.28 -30.15 1.35
C ALA A 414 27.35 -29.05 1.33
N ALA A 415 27.96 -28.79 0.16
CA ALA A 415 28.99 -27.77 -0.01
C ALA A 415 28.44 -26.33 -0.12
N TRP A 416 27.12 -26.16 -0.18
CA TRP A 416 26.51 -24.84 -0.32
C TRP A 416 26.50 -24.13 1.04
N PRO A 417 26.88 -22.83 1.09
CA PRO A 417 26.74 -22.03 2.30
C PRO A 417 25.30 -22.03 2.84
N ALA A 418 25.15 -22.04 4.16
CA ALA A 418 23.84 -21.89 4.79
C ALA A 418 23.19 -20.56 4.35
N GLY A 419 21.89 -20.61 4.04
CA GLY A 419 21.17 -19.43 3.54
C GLY A 419 19.99 -19.75 2.63
N LEU A 420 19.44 -18.69 2.04
CA LEU A 420 18.31 -18.75 1.12
C LEU A 420 18.81 -18.89 -0.32
N TYR A 421 18.26 -19.88 -1.02
CA TYR A 421 18.45 -20.12 -2.45
C TYR A 421 17.13 -20.02 -3.20
N VAL A 422 17.21 -19.64 -4.47
CA VAL A 422 16.08 -19.61 -5.39
C VAL A 422 16.28 -20.72 -6.42
N VAL A 423 15.37 -21.69 -6.44
CA VAL A 423 15.34 -22.79 -7.39
C VAL A 423 14.36 -22.44 -8.51
N GLN A 424 14.82 -22.42 -9.74
CA GLN A 424 14.06 -22.05 -10.93
C GLN A 424 13.99 -23.21 -11.90
N VAL A 425 12.83 -23.39 -12.55
CA VAL A 425 12.69 -24.28 -13.70
C VAL A 425 12.68 -23.42 -14.95
N LEU A 426 13.48 -23.78 -15.95
CA LEU A 426 13.62 -23.10 -17.22
C LEU A 426 13.14 -24.00 -18.36
N ASN A 427 12.61 -23.40 -19.44
CA ASN A 427 12.43 -24.11 -20.71
C ASN A 427 13.75 -24.20 -21.50
N GLU A 428 13.71 -24.86 -22.66
CA GLU A 428 14.87 -25.01 -23.58
C GLU A 428 15.44 -23.66 -24.04
N GLN A 429 14.60 -22.62 -24.13
CA GLN A 429 15.00 -21.26 -24.50
C GLN A 429 15.51 -20.43 -23.31
N GLY A 430 15.61 -21.01 -22.09
CA GLY A 430 16.12 -20.34 -20.90
C GLY A 430 15.13 -19.42 -20.17
N ALA A 431 13.85 -19.39 -20.57
CA ALA A 431 12.80 -18.64 -19.90
C ALA A 431 12.36 -19.33 -18.61
N VAL A 432 12.16 -18.56 -17.54
CA VAL A 432 11.75 -19.07 -16.22
C VAL A 432 10.29 -19.48 -16.25
N LEU A 433 10.04 -20.79 -16.08
CA LEU A 433 8.71 -21.39 -16.01
C LEU A 433 8.15 -21.40 -14.58
N SER A 434 9.00 -21.59 -13.57
CA SER A 434 8.63 -21.51 -12.17
C SER A 434 9.83 -21.18 -11.28
N SER A 435 9.55 -20.70 -10.07
CA SER A 435 10.56 -20.32 -9.09
C SER A 435 10.09 -20.63 -7.66
N GLN A 436 10.97 -21.21 -6.85
CA GLN A 436 10.71 -21.61 -5.47
C GLN A 436 11.89 -21.29 -4.57
N ARG A 437 11.63 -21.19 -3.25
CA ARG A 437 12.65 -20.91 -2.25
C ARG A 437 13.10 -22.19 -1.57
N MET A 438 14.42 -22.34 -1.45
CA MET A 438 15.07 -23.42 -0.71
C MET A 438 15.93 -22.83 0.40
N PHE A 439 15.81 -23.36 1.61
CA PHE A 439 16.66 -22.98 2.74
C PHE A 439 17.74 -24.05 2.93
N LYS A 440 19.01 -23.64 2.91
CA LYS A 440 20.14 -24.48 3.29
C LYS A 440 20.49 -24.23 4.75
N GLN A 441 20.49 -25.28 5.56
CA GLN A 441 20.98 -25.28 6.94
C GLN A 441 22.38 -25.86 7.02
#